data_AF-A0A2K3J8A3-F1
#
_entry.id   AF-A0A2K3J8A3-F1
#
_cell.length_a   1.000
_cell.length_b   1.000
_cell.length_c   1.000
_cell.angle_alpha   90.00
_cell.angle_beta   90.00
_cell.angle_gamma   90.00
#
_symmetry.space_group_name_H-M   'P 1'
#
loop_
_entity.id
_entity.type
_entity.pdbx_description
1 polymer ?
#
loop_
_entity_poly.entity_id
_entity_poly.type
_entity_poly.pdbx_seq_one_letter_code
_entity_poly.pdbx_strand_id
1 'polypeptide(L)'
;KTPFSDCYPRFPQLANIIENIVSLKSQRLDVPILYGFENLGVIRDALSQSIPPIVFINLFPILGENVFHWVVITGLNEDTVYMNDPYVPRDFSLREKKNHPVPLDIFSKSMRTYTGRSLRFPPCVVLVKK
;
A
#
# COMPACT_ATOMS: atom_id res chain seq x y z
N LYS A 1 -11.61 -18.27 9.80
CA LYS A 1 -11.25 -17.43 8.63
C LYS A 1 -9.83 -17.81 8.23
N THR A 2 -9.58 -18.05 6.94
CA THR A 2 -8.22 -18.29 6.45
C THR A 2 -7.39 -17.00 6.65
N PRO A 3 -6.17 -17.06 7.22
CA PRO A 3 -5.28 -15.91 7.31
C PRO A 3 -5.08 -15.21 5.96
N PHE A 4 -5.04 -13.88 5.96
CA PHE A 4 -4.76 -13.09 4.75
C PHE A 4 -3.40 -13.45 4.15
N SER A 5 -2.42 -13.72 4.99
CA SER A 5 -1.08 -14.22 4.65
C SER A 5 -1.09 -15.54 3.86
N ASP A 6 -2.08 -16.41 4.07
CA ASP A 6 -2.20 -17.68 3.34
C ASP A 6 -2.69 -17.50 1.90
N CYS A 7 -3.19 -16.30 1.55
CA CYS A 7 -3.53 -15.94 0.17
C CYS A 7 -2.28 -15.55 -0.66
N TYR A 8 -1.11 -15.39 -0.02
CA TYR A 8 0.13 -15.01 -0.68
C TYR A 8 1.09 -16.19 -0.85
N PRO A 9 1.85 -16.23 -1.97
CA PRO A 9 2.99 -17.12 -2.08
C PRO A 9 4.02 -16.80 -0.98
N ARG A 10 4.43 -17.81 -0.20
CA ARG A 10 5.37 -17.69 0.93
C ARG A 10 6.84 -17.52 0.51
N PHE A 11 7.11 -16.67 -0.48
CA PHE A 11 8.45 -16.45 -1.01
C PHE A 11 8.91 -15.01 -0.73
N PRO A 12 9.81 -14.78 0.25
CA PRO A 12 10.40 -13.46 0.48
C PRO A 12 11.07 -12.89 -0.77
N GLN A 13 11.61 -13.76 -1.64
CA GLN A 13 12.18 -13.33 -2.92
C GLN A 13 11.12 -12.73 -3.87
N LEU A 14 9.84 -13.11 -3.76
CA LEU A 14 8.78 -12.59 -4.62
C LEU A 14 8.43 -11.13 -4.30
N ALA A 15 8.49 -10.73 -3.03
CA ALA A 15 8.36 -9.32 -2.65
C ALA A 15 9.43 -8.46 -3.33
N ASN A 16 10.69 -8.95 -3.35
CA ASN A 16 11.80 -8.29 -4.04
C ASN A 16 11.61 -8.28 -5.58
N ILE A 17 10.95 -9.28 -6.17
CA ILE A 17 10.62 -9.28 -7.61
C ILE A 17 9.59 -8.20 -7.94
N ILE A 18 8.50 -8.13 -7.18
CA ILE A 18 7.48 -7.08 -7.38
C ILE A 18 8.09 -5.70 -7.17
N GLU A 19 8.97 -5.54 -6.18
CA GLU A 19 9.77 -4.33 -5.99
C GLU A 19 10.56 -3.95 -7.25
N ASN A 20 11.31 -4.90 -7.82
CA ASN A 20 12.14 -4.63 -8.98
C ASN A 20 11.27 -4.25 -10.17
N ILE A 21 10.12 -4.91 -10.34
CA ILE A 21 9.17 -4.60 -11.41
C ILE A 21 8.59 -3.19 -11.23
N VAL A 22 8.15 -2.83 -10.02
CA VAL A 22 7.61 -1.49 -9.74
C VAL A 22 8.68 -0.44 -9.97
N SER A 23 9.90 -0.65 -9.46
CA SER A 23 11.02 0.29 -9.62
C SER A 23 11.40 0.50 -11.09
N LEU A 24 11.55 -0.59 -11.86
CA LEU A 24 11.88 -0.52 -13.28
C LEU A 24 10.77 0.14 -14.09
N LYS A 25 9.50 -0.16 -13.79
CA LYS A 25 8.36 0.49 -14.47
C LYS A 25 8.28 1.97 -14.12
N SER A 26 8.43 2.32 -12.85
CA SER A 26 8.42 3.71 -12.40
C SER A 26 9.54 4.52 -13.07
N GLN A 27 10.76 3.99 -13.13
CA GLN A 27 11.86 4.64 -13.86
C GLN A 27 11.56 4.82 -15.35
N ARG A 28 11.04 3.78 -16.02
CA ARG A 28 10.70 3.85 -17.45
C ARG A 28 9.59 4.85 -17.76
N LEU A 29 8.65 5.04 -16.84
CA LEU A 29 7.51 5.93 -16.97
C LEU A 29 7.75 7.31 -16.34
N ASP A 30 8.97 7.56 -15.84
CA ASP A 30 9.32 8.77 -15.10
C ASP A 30 8.34 9.07 -13.94
N VAL A 31 7.91 8.03 -13.24
CA VAL A 31 6.99 8.09 -12.09
C VAL A 31 7.83 8.09 -10.81
N PRO A 32 7.70 9.10 -9.94
CA PRO A 32 8.47 9.15 -8.71
C PRO A 32 7.99 8.11 -7.68
N ILE A 33 8.95 7.49 -7.00
CA ILE A 33 8.72 6.69 -5.80
C ILE A 33 9.27 7.48 -4.60
N LEU A 34 8.38 7.83 -3.68
CA LEU A 34 8.69 8.60 -2.48
C LEU A 34 8.75 7.63 -1.29
N TYR A 35 9.97 7.41 -0.81
CA TYR A 35 10.24 6.55 0.34
C TYR A 35 10.10 7.32 1.66
N GLY A 36 9.62 6.65 2.70
CA GLY A 36 9.63 7.22 4.05
C GLY A 36 8.31 7.01 4.79
N PHE A 37 8.38 7.25 6.10
CA PHE A 37 7.25 6.98 7.01
C PHE A 37 6.27 8.16 7.11
N GLU A 38 6.62 9.35 6.61
CA GLU A 38 5.84 10.60 6.76
C GLU A 38 5.17 11.06 5.45
N ASN A 39 4.59 10.13 4.70
CA ASN A 39 4.03 10.44 3.38
C ASN A 39 2.54 10.84 3.39
N LEU A 40 1.94 11.17 4.54
CA LEU A 40 0.52 11.60 4.58
C LEU A 40 0.29 12.92 3.85
N GLY A 41 1.22 13.88 3.94
CA GLY A 41 1.16 15.13 3.19
C GLY A 41 1.20 14.86 1.68
N VAL A 42 2.13 14.01 1.24
CA VAL A 42 2.25 13.56 -0.15
C VAL A 42 0.96 12.92 -0.67
N ILE A 43 0.36 12.02 0.13
CA ILE A 43 -0.91 11.37 -0.23
C ILE A 43 -2.03 12.43 -0.38
N ARG A 44 -2.11 13.37 0.55
CA ARG A 44 -3.10 14.46 0.52
C ARG A 44 -2.95 15.33 -0.72
N ASP A 45 -1.72 15.73 -1.03
CA ASP A 45 -1.40 16.58 -2.18
C ASP A 45 -1.65 15.87 -3.51
N ALA A 46 -1.40 14.55 -3.57
CA ALA A 46 -1.73 13.75 -4.75
C ALA A 46 -3.25 13.67 -4.96
N LEU A 47 -4.01 13.38 -3.90
CA LEU A 47 -5.46 13.30 -3.96
C LEU A 47 -6.11 14.63 -4.36
N SER A 48 -5.61 15.77 -3.87
CA SER A 48 -6.11 17.11 -4.25
C SER A 48 -5.93 17.40 -5.74
N GLN A 49 -4.92 16.78 -6.36
CA GLN A 49 -4.65 16.84 -7.80
C GLN A 49 -5.39 15.75 -8.60
N SER A 50 -6.26 14.97 -7.96
CA SER A 50 -6.92 13.79 -8.56
C SER A 50 -5.93 12.75 -9.10
N ILE A 51 -4.80 12.58 -8.41
CA ILE A 51 -3.81 11.55 -8.67
C ILE A 51 -3.95 10.50 -7.56
N PRO A 52 -4.41 9.26 -7.85
CA PRO A 52 -4.54 8.22 -6.83
C PRO A 52 -3.16 7.65 -6.47
N PRO A 53 -2.68 7.82 -5.22
CA PRO A 53 -1.38 7.28 -4.83
C PRO A 53 -1.46 5.77 -4.59
N ILE A 54 -0.45 5.05 -5.06
CA ILE A 54 -0.23 3.63 -4.75
C ILE A 54 0.74 3.56 -3.56
N VAL A 55 0.38 2.84 -2.51
CA VAL A 55 1.12 2.87 -1.24
C VAL A 55 1.47 1.46 -0.80
N PHE A 56 2.71 1.27 -0.36
CA PHE A 56 3.17 0.03 0.26
C PHE A 56 3.10 0.17 1.78
N ILE A 57 2.31 -0.68 2.44
CA ILE A 57 2.08 -0.63 3.90
C ILE A 57 2.21 -2.02 4.53
N ASN A 58 2.45 -2.08 5.84
CA ASN A 58 2.27 -3.31 6.60
C ASN A 58 0.82 -3.40 7.10
N LEU A 59 0.12 -4.49 6.82
CA LEU A 59 -1.26 -4.70 7.25
C LEU A 59 -1.39 -5.10 8.72
N PHE A 60 -0.31 -5.30 9.47
CA PHE A 60 -0.36 -5.74 10.87
C PHE A 60 -1.23 -4.84 11.76
N PRO A 61 -1.10 -3.49 11.72
CA PRO A 61 -1.98 -2.64 12.53
C PRO A 61 -3.46 -2.69 12.13
N ILE A 62 -3.77 -3.13 10.90
CA ILE A 62 -5.13 -3.18 10.35
C ILE A 62 -5.77 -4.56 10.58
N LEU A 63 -5.02 -5.64 10.34
CA LEU A 63 -5.52 -7.02 10.30
C LEU A 63 -4.90 -7.95 11.36
N GLY A 64 -3.88 -7.49 12.09
CA GLY A 64 -3.12 -8.32 13.03
C GLY A 64 -2.13 -9.29 12.36
N GLU A 65 -1.96 -9.20 11.04
CA GLU A 65 -1.07 -10.07 10.27
C GLU A 65 0.12 -9.30 9.70
N ASN A 66 1.34 -9.81 9.94
CA ASN A 66 2.57 -9.18 9.48
C ASN A 66 2.82 -9.43 7.99
N VAL A 67 2.07 -8.72 7.15
CA VAL A 67 2.08 -8.82 5.70
C VAL A 67 2.22 -7.43 5.11
N PHE A 68 3.23 -7.23 4.26
CA PHE A 68 3.37 -6.01 3.48
C PHE A 68 2.56 -6.11 2.20
N HIS A 69 1.84 -5.04 1.86
CA HIS A 69 0.88 -5.04 0.77
C HIS A 69 0.83 -3.69 0.05
N TRP A 70 0.54 -3.75 -1.24
CA TRP A 70 0.29 -2.57 -2.08
C TRP A 70 -1.20 -2.25 -2.09
N VAL A 71 -1.56 -1.02 -1.75
CA VAL A 71 -2.94 -0.51 -1.78
C VAL A 71 -3.03 0.76 -2.62
N VAL A 72 -4.22 1.06 -3.14
CA VAL A 72 -4.50 2.34 -3.82
C VAL A 72 -5.30 3.21 -2.88
N ILE A 73 -4.83 4.43 -2.59
CA ILE A 73 -5.61 5.37 -1.77
C ILE A 73 -6.56 6.14 -2.69
N THR A 74 -7.83 6.19 -2.31
CA THR A 74 -8.89 6.85 -3.07
C THR A 74 -9.45 8.07 -2.36
N GLY A 75 -9.17 8.22 -1.06
CA GLY A 75 -9.62 9.36 -0.28
C GLY A 75 -8.88 9.48 1.05
N LEU A 76 -8.86 10.70 1.58
CA LEU A 76 -8.29 11.05 2.87
C LEU A 76 -9.09 12.23 3.42
N ASN A 77 -9.62 12.10 4.62
CA ASN A 77 -10.23 13.19 5.38
C ASN A 77 -9.48 13.37 6.71
N GLU A 78 -10.10 14.02 7.70
CA GLU A 78 -9.45 14.33 8.99
C GLU A 78 -9.08 13.10 9.81
N ASP A 79 -9.87 12.03 9.73
CA ASP A 79 -9.79 10.86 10.61
C ASP A 79 -9.70 9.51 9.87
N THR A 80 -9.86 9.50 8.55
CA THR A 80 -10.06 8.30 7.75
C THR A 80 -9.28 8.33 6.45
N VAL A 81 -8.64 7.21 6.13
CA VAL A 81 -8.06 6.89 4.83
C VAL A 81 -8.97 5.89 4.14
N TYR A 82 -9.31 6.14 2.88
CA TYR A 82 -10.05 5.21 2.04
C TYR A 82 -9.08 4.53 1.08
N MET A 83 -9.05 3.19 1.11
CA MET A 83 -8.14 2.42 0.29
C MET A 83 -8.85 1.30 -0.49
N ASN A 84 -8.33 1.00 -1.67
CA ASN A 84 -8.68 -0.17 -2.46
C ASN A 84 -7.55 -1.20 -2.38
N ASP A 85 -7.93 -2.45 -2.17
CA ASP A 85 -7.02 -3.59 -2.31
C ASP A 85 -7.01 -4.04 -3.79
N PRO A 86 -5.87 -3.92 -4.51
CA PRO A 86 -5.77 -4.36 -5.90
C PRO A 86 -5.81 -5.89 -6.04
N TYR A 87 -5.56 -6.64 -4.97
CA TYR A 87 -5.68 -8.09 -4.97
C TYR A 87 -7.16 -8.49 -4.79
N VAL A 88 -7.79 -8.95 -5.87
CA VAL A 88 -9.15 -9.50 -5.83
C VAL A 88 -9.06 -11.00 -6.08
N PRO A 89 -9.08 -11.86 -5.03
CA PRO A 89 -9.19 -13.30 -5.24
C PRO A 89 -10.51 -13.62 -5.95
N ARG A 90 -10.52 -14.72 -6.72
CA ARG A 90 -11.66 -15.11 -7.58
C ARG A 90 -12.99 -15.23 -6.84
N ASP A 91 -12.95 -15.54 -5.55
CA ASP A 91 -14.15 -15.81 -4.74
C ASP A 91 -14.56 -14.64 -3.83
N PHE A 92 -13.90 -13.48 -3.95
CA PHE A 92 -14.17 -12.30 -3.11
C PHE A 92 -15.14 -11.34 -3.80
N SER A 93 -16.13 -10.81 -3.06
CA SER A 93 -17.08 -9.87 -3.63
C SER A 93 -16.41 -8.51 -3.90
N LEU A 94 -16.63 -7.95 -5.10
CA LEU A 94 -16.07 -6.64 -5.52
C LEU A 94 -16.49 -5.48 -4.60
N ARG A 95 -17.55 -5.66 -3.82
CA ARG A 95 -18.11 -4.63 -2.92
C ARG A 95 -17.30 -4.48 -1.63
N GLU A 96 -16.63 -5.53 -1.19
CA GLU A 96 -15.92 -5.56 0.09
C GLU A 96 -14.50 -4.97 0.02
N LYS A 97 -13.96 -4.76 -1.19
CA LYS A 97 -12.56 -4.32 -1.41
C LYS A 97 -12.40 -2.90 -1.97
N LYS A 98 -13.51 -2.18 -2.14
CA LYS A 98 -13.51 -0.79 -2.63
C LYS A 98 -13.80 0.19 -1.49
N ASN A 99 -13.04 1.28 -1.45
CA ASN A 99 -13.15 2.37 -0.48
C ASN A 99 -13.21 1.85 0.95
N HIS A 100 -12.35 0.89 1.28
CA HIS A 100 -12.26 0.37 2.64
C HIS A 100 -11.79 1.50 3.57
N PRO A 101 -12.60 1.91 4.55
CA PRO A 101 -12.23 2.97 5.47
C PRO A 101 -11.26 2.42 6.53
N VAL A 102 -10.15 3.10 6.73
CA VAL A 102 -9.16 2.80 7.77
C VAL A 102 -8.96 4.06 8.62
N PRO A 103 -9.06 3.98 9.95
CA PRO A 103 -8.71 5.10 10.82
C PRO A 103 -7.30 5.61 10.52
N LEU A 104 -7.15 6.93 10.42
CA LEU A 104 -5.92 7.58 10.00
C LEU A 104 -4.73 7.24 10.92
N ASP A 105 -4.96 7.08 12.22
CA ASP A 105 -3.93 6.70 13.18
C ASP A 105 -3.44 5.26 12.95
N ILE A 106 -4.35 4.33 12.60
CA ILE A 106 -4.03 2.94 12.26
C ILE A 106 -3.28 2.88 10.93
N PHE A 107 -3.72 3.64 9.92
CA PHE A 107 -3.01 3.74 8.65
C PHE A 107 -1.60 4.31 8.85
N SER A 108 -1.46 5.33 9.70
CA SER A 108 -0.15 5.92 10.05
C SER A 108 0.79 4.90 10.71
N LYS A 109 0.28 4.04 11.59
CA LYS A 109 1.06 2.93 12.18
C LYS A 109 1.51 1.93 11.10
N SER A 110 0.63 1.64 10.14
CA SER A 110 0.91 0.75 8.99
C SER A 110 2.03 1.32 8.11
N MET A 111 2.02 2.64 7.92
CA MET A 111 3.05 3.42 7.23
C MET A 111 4.35 3.58 8.01
N ARG A 112 4.37 3.38 9.34
CA ARG A 112 5.55 3.54 10.21
C ARG A 112 6.24 2.23 10.56
N THR A 113 5.76 1.11 10.02
CA THR A 113 6.30 -0.20 10.37
C THR A 113 7.66 -0.40 9.72
N TYR A 114 8.70 -0.58 10.55
CA TYR A 114 10.05 -0.84 10.10
C TYR A 114 10.16 -2.22 9.47
N THR A 115 10.77 -2.31 8.30
CA THR A 115 11.13 -3.60 7.70
C THR A 115 12.31 -4.20 8.44
N GLY A 116 12.17 -5.44 8.94
CA GLY A 116 13.35 -6.22 9.33
C GLY A 116 14.33 -6.37 8.15
N ARG A 117 15.56 -6.86 8.40
CA ARG A 117 16.65 -6.98 7.42
C ARG A 117 16.30 -7.69 6.08
N SER A 118 15.16 -8.36 5.99
CA SER A 118 14.73 -9.18 4.85
C SER A 118 13.88 -8.45 3.80
N LEU A 119 13.33 -7.27 4.09
CA LEU A 119 12.55 -6.48 3.13
C LEU A 119 13.31 -5.20 2.77
N ARG A 120 13.44 -4.95 1.46
CA ARG A 120 14.22 -3.82 0.94
C ARG A 120 13.50 -2.47 1.02
N PHE A 121 12.17 -2.47 0.98
CA PHE A 121 11.38 -1.24 1.02
C PHE A 121 10.76 -0.95 2.38
N PRO A 122 11.10 0.18 3.03
CA PRO A 122 10.18 0.74 4.01
C PRO A 122 8.86 1.10 3.29
N PRO A 123 7.76 1.29 4.04
CA PRO A 123 6.54 1.87 3.48
C PRO A 123 6.84 3.08 2.57
N CYS A 124 6.19 3.11 1.41
CA CYS A 124 6.49 4.08 0.35
C CYS A 124 5.25 4.44 -0.45
N VAL A 125 5.31 5.57 -1.16
CA VAL A 125 4.24 6.09 -2.01
C VAL A 125 4.75 6.21 -3.44
N VAL A 126 3.98 5.69 -4.38
CA VAL A 126 4.20 5.82 -5.82
C VAL A 126 3.10 6.73 -6.38
N LEU A 127 3.51 7.81 -7.04
CA LEU A 127 2.58 8.80 -7.61
C LEU A 127 2.44 8.59 -9.11
N VAL A 128 1.30 8.06 -9.54
CA VAL A 128 1.03 7.85 -10.97
C VAL A 128 0.85 9.20 -11.66
N LYS A 129 1.67 9.51 -12.68
CA LYS A 129 1.47 10.72 -13.50
C LYS A 129 0.15 10.61 -14.29
N LYS A 130 -0.55 11.73 -14.45
CA LYS A 130 -1.70 11.84 -15.37
C LYS A 130 -1.26 11.78 -16.82
#